data_AF-A0A7C5BUC1-F1
#
_entry.id   AF-A0A7C5BUC1-F1
#
_cell.length_a   1.000
_cell.length_b   1.000
_cell.length_c   1.000
_cell.angle_alpha   90.00
_cell.angle_beta   90.00
_cell.angle_gamma   90.00
#
_symmetry.space_group_name_H-M   'P 1'
#
loop_
_entity.id
_entity.type
_entity.pdbx_description
1 polymer ?
#
loop_
_entity_poly.entity_id
_entity_poly.type
_entity_poly.pdbx_seq_one_letter_code
_entity_poly.pdbx_strand_id
1 'polypeptide(L)'
;MAEREPEEEGRKGGSAEYHMPAQYAREHATDVVTRISRVQWGPVFAGYAIAVATALLLFALGMAIGLRPAGLMFWAAGFACVGAFIGGIIAARTARVGVGRAVLHGAIVWALFMFTDVLTFGGAVRGTVLSAVGMAGTTPANAVMATTTAVRAVGWWFFGTYTCLLAAAILGALAGAAPPEAETEQR
;
A
#
# COMPACT_ATOMS: atom_id res chain seq x y z
N MET A 1 -10.59 -70.09 -45.51
CA MET A 1 -9.88 -69.10 -44.66
C MET A 1 -9.56 -67.93 -45.55
N ALA A 2 -10.29 -66.84 -45.41
CA ALA A 2 -10.09 -65.61 -46.17
C ALA A 2 -9.86 -64.51 -45.14
N GLU A 3 -8.65 -63.96 -45.12
CA GLU A 3 -8.27 -62.80 -44.33
C GLU A 3 -9.00 -61.57 -44.90
N ARG A 4 -9.71 -60.84 -44.02
CA ARG A 4 -10.26 -59.53 -44.33
C ARG A 4 -9.24 -58.49 -43.85
N GLU A 5 -8.74 -57.69 -44.78
CA GLU A 5 -7.92 -56.52 -44.50
C GLU A 5 -8.76 -55.44 -43.79
N PRO A 6 -8.18 -54.72 -42.81
CA PRO A 6 -8.85 -53.58 -42.18
C PRO A 6 -8.80 -52.34 -43.10
N GLU A 7 -9.97 -51.84 -43.45
CA GLU A 7 -10.17 -50.55 -44.13
C GLU A 7 -9.51 -49.42 -43.33
N GLU A 8 -8.57 -48.72 -43.97
CA GLU A 8 -8.09 -47.41 -43.54
C GLU A 8 -9.22 -46.38 -43.66
N GLU A 9 -10.04 -46.32 -42.61
CA GLU A 9 -11.06 -45.30 -42.44
C GLU A 9 -10.37 -43.94 -42.26
N GLY A 10 -10.58 -43.09 -43.26
CA GLY A 10 -9.83 -41.86 -43.50
C GLY A 10 -9.70 -40.95 -42.28
N ARG A 11 -8.46 -40.76 -41.84
CA ARG A 11 -8.03 -39.73 -40.88
C ARG A 11 -8.14 -38.33 -41.49
N LYS A 12 -9.37 -37.87 -41.69
CA LYS A 12 -9.75 -36.47 -41.96
C LYS A 12 -10.73 -35.97 -40.87
N GLY A 13 -10.38 -36.17 -39.61
CA GLY A 13 -10.92 -35.40 -38.48
C GLY A 13 -9.78 -34.57 -37.89
N GLY A 14 -9.90 -33.28 -37.60
CA GLY A 14 -11.00 -32.36 -37.76
C GLY A 14 -10.39 -30.96 -37.77
N SER A 15 -10.51 -30.27 -38.90
CA SER A 15 -10.39 -28.80 -38.99
C SER A 15 -11.78 -28.15 -39.01
N ALA A 16 -12.85 -28.96 -38.97
CA ALA A 16 -14.19 -28.52 -38.71
C ALA A 16 -14.39 -28.48 -37.18
N GLU A 17 -14.89 -27.35 -36.70
CA GLU A 17 -15.43 -27.16 -35.35
C GLU A 17 -14.44 -26.89 -34.20
N TYR A 18 -13.54 -25.94 -34.40
CA TYR A 18 -13.46 -24.83 -33.42
C TYR A 18 -14.46 -23.74 -33.82
N HIS A 19 -15.73 -24.12 -34.02
CA HIS A 19 -16.84 -23.18 -33.87
C HIS A 19 -17.05 -23.03 -32.37
N MET A 20 -16.13 -22.34 -31.69
CA MET A 20 -16.50 -21.69 -30.44
C MET A 20 -17.70 -20.81 -30.81
N PRO A 21 -18.89 -21.05 -30.24
CA PRO A 21 -20.01 -20.15 -30.47
C PRO A 21 -19.51 -18.74 -30.15
N ALA A 22 -19.84 -17.75 -30.99
CA ALA A 22 -19.39 -16.37 -30.79
C ALA A 22 -19.69 -15.83 -29.37
N GLN A 23 -20.63 -16.47 -28.67
CA GLN A 23 -20.94 -16.27 -27.25
C GLN A 23 -19.80 -16.72 -26.30
N TYR A 24 -19.20 -17.90 -26.48
CA TYR A 24 -18.07 -18.38 -25.67
C TYR A 24 -16.80 -17.55 -25.92
N ALA A 25 -16.56 -17.13 -27.17
CA ALA A 25 -15.46 -16.21 -27.49
C ALA A 25 -15.68 -14.83 -26.86
N ARG A 26 -16.94 -14.36 -26.73
CA ARG A 26 -17.29 -13.12 -26.01
C ARG A 26 -17.10 -13.26 -24.50
N GLU A 27 -17.55 -14.36 -23.92
CA GLU A 27 -17.40 -14.62 -22.48
C GLU A 27 -15.93 -14.74 -22.08
N HIS A 28 -15.11 -15.46 -22.86
CA HIS A 28 -13.68 -15.53 -22.62
C HIS A 28 -12.96 -14.19 -22.89
N ALA A 29 -13.40 -13.41 -23.89
CA ALA A 29 -12.85 -12.08 -24.11
C ALA A 29 -13.19 -11.12 -22.96
N THR A 30 -14.37 -11.21 -22.36
CA THR A 30 -14.71 -10.44 -21.15
C THR A 30 -13.91 -10.88 -19.94
N ASP A 31 -13.61 -12.17 -19.81
CA ASP A 31 -12.88 -12.71 -18.66
C ASP A 31 -11.37 -12.36 -18.67
N VAL A 32 -10.80 -12.19 -19.87
CA VAL A 32 -9.43 -11.67 -20.03
C VAL A 32 -9.36 -10.16 -19.77
N VAL A 33 -10.42 -9.41 -20.09
CA VAL A 33 -10.52 -7.96 -19.84
C VAL A 33 -10.87 -7.64 -18.38
N THR A 34 -11.51 -8.52 -17.63
CA THR A 34 -11.78 -8.35 -16.17
C THR A 34 -10.59 -8.70 -15.27
N ARG A 35 -9.48 -9.23 -15.82
CA ARG A 35 -8.18 -9.23 -15.12
C ARG A 35 -7.54 -7.85 -14.99
N ILE A 36 -8.20 -6.80 -15.47
CA ILE A 36 -7.65 -5.45 -15.50
C ILE A 36 -7.93 -4.75 -14.17
N SER A 37 -6.84 -4.58 -13.43
CA SER A 37 -6.67 -3.91 -12.14
C SER A 37 -7.01 -4.71 -10.88
N ARG A 38 -5.99 -5.38 -10.34
CA ARG A 38 -5.99 -5.92 -8.96
C ARG A 38 -6.15 -4.83 -7.89
N VAL A 39 -5.95 -3.56 -8.25
CA VAL A 39 -5.95 -2.40 -7.35
C VAL A 39 -7.12 -1.49 -7.70
N GLN A 40 -7.99 -1.22 -6.74
CA GLN A 40 -9.07 -0.26 -6.91
C GLN A 40 -8.59 1.11 -6.39
N TRP A 41 -8.24 2.01 -7.31
CA TRP A 41 -7.65 3.31 -6.96
C TRP A 41 -8.60 4.21 -6.16
N GLY A 42 -9.91 4.18 -6.44
CA GLY A 42 -10.91 4.98 -5.71
C GLY A 42 -10.87 4.74 -4.20
N PRO A 43 -11.06 3.49 -3.73
CA PRO A 43 -10.88 3.09 -2.34
C PRO A 43 -9.54 3.50 -1.71
N VAL A 44 -8.43 3.30 -2.44
CA VAL A 44 -7.09 3.69 -1.97
C VAL A 44 -7.02 5.19 -1.70
N PHE A 45 -7.49 6.03 -2.63
CA PHE A 45 -7.49 7.48 -2.45
C PHE A 45 -8.43 7.94 -1.34
N ALA A 46 -9.59 7.30 -1.18
CA ALA A 46 -10.51 7.59 -0.08
C ALA A 46 -9.87 7.29 1.28
N GLY A 47 -9.25 6.11 1.44
CA GLY A 47 -8.53 5.74 2.65
C GLY A 47 -7.34 6.67 2.93
N TYR A 48 -6.56 7.01 1.90
CA TYR A 48 -5.46 7.95 2.01
C TYR A 48 -5.90 9.36 2.45
N ALA A 49 -6.97 9.90 1.85
CA ALA A 49 -7.51 11.21 2.23
C ALA A 49 -7.94 11.25 3.70
N ILE A 50 -8.60 10.20 4.18
CA ILE A 50 -9.01 10.07 5.58
C ILE A 50 -7.80 9.94 6.50
N ALA A 51 -6.77 9.18 6.11
CA ALA A 51 -5.54 9.07 6.88
C ALA A 51 -4.88 10.43 7.08
N VAL A 52 -4.74 11.21 6.00
CA VAL A 52 -4.15 12.56 6.04
C VAL A 52 -5.00 13.50 6.90
N ALA A 53 -6.32 13.53 6.69
CA ALA A 53 -7.21 14.38 7.48
C ALA A 53 -7.12 14.06 8.98
N THR A 54 -7.08 12.77 9.33
CA THR A 54 -6.93 12.30 10.71
C THR A 54 -5.59 12.74 11.30
N ALA A 55 -4.49 12.53 10.57
CA ALA A 55 -3.15 12.91 11.02
C ALA A 55 -3.03 14.44 11.22
N LEU A 56 -3.57 15.25 10.30
CA LEU A 56 -3.58 16.71 10.41
C LEU A 56 -4.39 17.20 11.60
N LEU A 57 -5.57 16.62 11.85
CA LEU A 57 -6.40 16.97 13.00
C LEU A 57 -5.68 16.68 14.32
N LEU A 58 -5.02 15.52 14.41
CA LEU A 58 -4.29 15.11 15.62
C LEU A 58 -2.99 15.90 15.79
N PHE A 59 -2.34 16.30 14.70
CA PHE A 59 -1.21 17.22 14.73
C PHE A 59 -1.63 18.60 15.24
N ALA A 60 -2.74 19.16 14.72
CA ALA A 60 -3.31 20.41 15.19
C ALA A 60 -3.67 20.35 16.68
N LEU A 61 -4.20 19.22 17.15
CA LEU A 61 -4.46 18.98 18.56
C LEU A 61 -3.17 19.03 19.40
N GLY A 62 -2.07 18.43 18.92
CA GLY A 62 -0.77 18.48 19.58
C GLY A 62 -0.23 19.91 19.72
N MET A 63 -0.44 20.74 18.70
CA MET A 63 -0.10 22.17 18.78
C MET A 63 -1.02 22.92 19.77
N ALA A 64 -2.32 22.62 19.76
CA ALA A 64 -3.30 23.28 20.62
C ALA A 64 -3.04 23.04 22.11
N ILE A 65 -2.56 21.84 22.49
CA ILE A 65 -2.16 21.53 23.87
C ILE A 65 -0.75 22.06 24.23
N GLY A 66 -0.07 22.74 23.30
CA GLY A 66 1.21 23.40 23.54
C GLY A 66 2.43 22.49 23.53
N LEU A 67 2.41 21.38 22.77
CA LEU A 67 3.59 20.51 22.68
C LEU A 67 4.79 21.25 22.06
N ARG A 68 5.95 21.12 22.72
CA ARG A 68 7.23 21.63 22.20
C ARG A 68 7.69 20.79 20.99
N PRO A 69 8.58 21.31 20.12
CA PRO A 69 8.95 20.64 18.87
C PRO A 69 9.37 19.18 19.02
N ALA A 70 10.18 18.85 20.03
CA ALA A 70 10.58 17.46 20.29
C ALA A 70 9.37 16.57 20.60
N GLY A 71 8.48 16.99 21.49
CA GLY A 71 7.26 16.25 21.82
C GLY A 71 6.30 16.13 20.63
N LEU A 72 6.21 17.18 19.81
CA LEU A 72 5.38 17.22 18.61
C LEU A 72 5.83 16.19 17.56
N MET A 73 7.13 15.87 17.48
CA MET A 73 7.64 14.81 16.58
C MET A 73 7.14 13.42 16.98
N PHE A 74 7.27 13.05 18.26
CA PHE A 74 6.77 11.75 18.75
C PHE A 74 5.25 11.67 18.65
N TRP A 75 4.57 12.78 18.95
CA TRP A 75 3.12 12.92 18.81
C TRP A 75 2.67 12.71 17.36
N ALA A 76 3.29 13.41 16.42
CA ALA A 76 3.00 13.29 15.00
C ALA A 76 3.23 11.87 14.49
N ALA A 77 4.33 11.22 14.87
CA ALA A 77 4.62 9.84 14.49
C ALA A 77 3.56 8.86 15.01
N GLY A 78 3.17 8.98 16.28
CA GLY A 78 2.15 8.12 16.88
C GLY A 78 0.78 8.28 16.21
N PHE A 79 0.36 9.52 15.97
CA PHE A 79 -0.94 9.77 15.34
C PHE A 79 -0.96 9.59 13.83
N ALA A 80 0.19 9.69 13.15
CA ALA A 80 0.33 9.22 11.79
C ALA A 80 0.05 7.71 11.69
N CYS A 81 0.50 6.91 12.67
CA CYS A 81 0.16 5.48 12.73
C CYS A 81 -1.35 5.26 12.89
N VAL A 82 -2.02 6.05 13.74
CA VAL A 82 -3.48 6.00 13.89
C VAL A 82 -4.19 6.37 12.59
N GLY A 83 -3.75 7.45 11.92
CA GLY A 83 -4.28 7.87 10.63
C GLY A 83 -4.11 6.79 9.56
N ALA A 84 -2.92 6.20 9.46
CA ALA A 84 -2.62 5.12 8.52
C ALA A 84 -3.46 3.86 8.78
N PHE A 85 -3.66 3.50 10.05
CA PHE A 85 -4.55 2.40 10.44
C PHE A 85 -5.99 2.65 9.99
N ILE A 86 -6.55 3.82 10.30
CA ILE A 86 -7.92 4.17 9.89
C ILE A 86 -8.04 4.23 8.36
N GLY A 87 -7.06 4.81 7.67
CA GLY A 87 -7.03 4.85 6.21
C GLY A 87 -6.97 3.47 5.57
N GLY A 88 -6.19 2.56 6.16
CA GLY A 88 -6.15 1.14 5.76
C GLY A 88 -7.51 0.48 5.88
N ILE A 89 -8.21 0.66 7.01
CA ILE A 89 -9.58 0.13 7.22
C ILE A 89 -10.51 0.63 6.11
N ILE A 90 -10.53 1.93 5.86
CA ILE A 90 -11.46 2.50 4.87
C ILE A 90 -11.12 2.04 3.46
N ALA A 91 -9.85 1.99 3.08
CA ALA A 91 -9.44 1.51 1.76
C ALA A 91 -9.87 0.06 1.53
N ALA A 92 -9.66 -0.84 2.50
CA ALA A 92 -10.06 -2.23 2.36
C ALA A 92 -11.59 -2.42 2.38
N ARG A 93 -12.30 -1.73 3.29
CA ARG A 93 -13.77 -1.81 3.39
C ARG A 93 -14.48 -1.31 2.16
N THR A 94 -14.04 -0.18 1.61
CA THR A 94 -14.65 0.40 0.43
C THR A 94 -14.34 -0.42 -0.83
N ALA A 95 -13.20 -1.10 -0.87
CA ALA A 95 -12.85 -2.00 -1.97
C ALA A 95 -13.56 -3.37 -1.90
N ARG A 96 -14.10 -3.75 -0.74
CA ARG A 96 -14.72 -5.07 -0.49
C ARG A 96 -13.84 -6.24 -0.92
N VAL A 97 -12.56 -6.15 -0.60
CA VAL A 97 -11.56 -7.14 -1.02
C VAL A 97 -11.23 -8.14 0.09
N GLY A 98 -10.89 -9.37 -0.29
CA GLY A 98 -10.36 -10.38 0.63
C GLY A 98 -8.96 -10.05 1.15
N VAL A 99 -8.52 -10.80 2.17
CA VAL A 99 -7.32 -10.56 2.98
C VAL A 99 -6.06 -10.24 2.16
N GLY A 100 -5.73 -11.06 1.16
CA GLY A 100 -4.50 -10.86 0.38
C GLY A 100 -4.47 -9.54 -0.40
N ARG A 101 -5.62 -9.11 -0.94
CA ARG A 101 -5.76 -7.82 -1.62
C ARG A 101 -5.87 -6.67 -0.63
N ALA A 102 -6.45 -6.88 0.55
CA ALA A 102 -6.51 -5.87 1.60
C ALA A 102 -5.10 -5.44 2.04
N VAL A 103 -4.18 -6.38 2.26
CA VAL A 103 -2.77 -6.09 2.58
C VAL A 103 -2.14 -5.17 1.53
N LEU A 104 -2.38 -5.45 0.24
CA LEU A 104 -1.90 -4.61 -0.85
C LEU A 104 -2.46 -3.19 -0.78
N HIS A 105 -3.74 -3.01 -0.47
CA HIS A 105 -4.35 -1.67 -0.33
C HIS A 105 -3.75 -0.92 0.86
N GLY A 106 -3.53 -1.59 2.01
CA GLY A 106 -2.84 -1.01 3.16
C GLY A 106 -1.40 -0.59 2.83
N ALA A 107 -0.65 -1.42 2.12
CA ALA A 107 0.71 -1.10 1.68
C ALA A 107 0.75 0.09 0.69
N ILE A 108 -0.22 0.20 -0.22
CA ILE A 108 -0.31 1.34 -1.13
C ILE A 108 -0.66 2.63 -0.37
N VAL A 109 -1.59 2.59 0.59
CA VAL A 109 -1.90 3.74 1.46
C VAL A 109 -0.66 4.19 2.24
N TRP A 110 0.10 3.25 2.80
CA TRP A 110 1.38 3.52 3.44
C TRP A 110 2.37 4.22 2.48
N ALA A 111 2.51 3.72 1.25
CA ALA A 111 3.42 4.28 0.26
C ALA A 111 3.04 5.72 -0.13
N LEU A 112 1.75 6.01 -0.27
CA LEU A 112 1.25 7.37 -0.52
C LEU A 112 1.51 8.32 0.65
N PHE A 113 1.39 7.80 1.88
CA PHE A 113 1.70 8.55 3.09
C PHE A 113 3.19 8.89 3.16
N MET A 114 4.07 7.90 2.92
CA MET A 114 5.51 8.11 2.82
C MET A 114 5.88 9.09 1.71
N PHE A 115 5.28 8.94 0.52
CA PHE A 115 5.53 9.85 -0.58
C PHE A 115 5.20 11.30 -0.20
N THR A 116 4.07 11.51 0.45
CA THR A 116 3.63 12.84 0.89
C THR A 116 4.51 13.39 2.00
N ASP A 117 4.88 12.58 2.99
CA ASP A 117 5.82 13.00 4.04
C ASP A 117 7.19 13.35 3.46
N VAL A 118 7.72 12.58 2.51
CA VAL A 118 8.98 12.92 1.83
C VAL A 118 8.86 14.24 1.05
N LEU A 119 7.72 14.52 0.41
CA LEU A 119 7.49 15.78 -0.30
C LEU A 119 7.32 16.98 0.66
N THR A 120 6.58 16.82 1.76
CA THR A 120 6.26 17.91 2.69
C THR A 120 7.33 18.08 3.77
N PHE A 121 7.75 16.99 4.39
CA PHE A 121 8.66 16.94 5.54
C PHE A 121 10.06 16.41 5.21
N GLY A 122 10.35 15.98 3.97
CA GLY A 122 11.73 15.75 3.53
C GLY A 122 12.61 17.00 3.64
N GLY A 123 12.01 18.18 3.75
CA GLY A 123 12.66 19.43 4.15
C GLY A 123 13.10 19.48 5.63
N ALA A 124 12.39 18.82 6.55
CA ALA A 124 12.75 18.75 7.96
C ALA A 124 14.02 17.90 8.19
N VAL A 125 14.19 16.79 7.44
CA VAL A 125 15.45 16.03 7.43
C VAL A 125 16.60 16.90 6.94
N ARG A 126 16.39 17.61 5.82
CA ARG A 126 17.37 18.57 5.30
C ARG A 126 17.66 19.67 6.33
N GLY A 127 16.64 20.19 6.99
CA GLY A 127 16.74 21.22 8.03
C GLY A 127 17.53 20.77 9.25
N THR A 128 17.35 19.54 9.71
CA THR A 128 18.15 18.97 10.82
C THR A 128 19.62 18.80 10.43
N VAL A 129 19.89 18.31 9.22
CA VAL A 129 21.26 18.18 8.70
C VAL A 129 21.91 19.57 8.52
N LEU A 130 21.20 20.50 7.90
CA LEU A 130 21.65 21.89 7.70
C LEU A 130 21.88 22.62 9.03
N SER A 131 21.02 22.39 10.03
CA SER A 131 21.18 22.98 11.37
C SER A 131 22.38 22.39 12.10
N ALA A 132 22.64 21.09 11.96
CA ALA A 132 23.85 20.46 12.51
C ALA A 132 25.14 21.01 11.88
N VAL A 133 25.11 21.34 10.58
CA VAL A 133 26.22 21.99 9.87
C VAL A 133 26.31 23.49 10.19
N GLY A 134 25.18 24.15 10.40
CA GLY A 134 25.05 25.59 10.65
C GLY A 134 25.43 26.04 12.06
N MET A 135 25.57 25.14 13.03
CA MET A 135 26.16 25.44 14.35
C MET A 135 27.70 25.66 14.28
N ALA A 136 28.20 26.13 13.14
CA ALA A 136 29.59 26.35 12.82
C ALA A 136 30.19 27.55 13.58
N GLY A 137 30.46 27.33 14.86
CA GLY A 137 31.64 27.84 15.57
C GLY A 137 32.65 26.72 15.85
N THR A 138 32.40 25.50 15.36
CA THR A 138 33.18 24.30 15.69
C THR A 138 34.14 23.93 14.57
N THR A 139 35.31 23.40 14.94
CA THR A 139 36.31 22.87 14.00
C THR A 139 35.70 21.87 13.01
N PRO A 140 36.27 21.71 11.80
CA PRO A 140 35.74 20.79 10.77
C PRO A 140 35.53 19.35 11.28
N ALA A 141 36.41 18.88 12.17
CA ALA A 141 36.30 17.54 12.78
C ALA A 141 35.02 17.38 13.62
N ASN A 142 34.68 18.40 14.41
CA ASN A 142 33.48 18.41 15.25
C ASN A 142 32.20 18.49 14.41
N ALA A 143 32.23 19.25 13.31
CA ALA A 143 31.11 19.35 12.37
C ALA A 143 30.80 18.00 11.69
N VAL A 144 31.84 17.24 11.29
CA VAL A 144 31.67 15.90 10.69
C VAL A 144 31.08 14.90 11.69
N MET A 145 31.58 14.90 12.93
CA MET A 145 31.06 14.01 13.99
C MET A 145 29.60 14.35 14.35
N ALA A 146 29.27 15.63 14.48
CA ALA A 146 27.90 16.09 14.76
C ALA A 146 26.94 15.70 13.64
N THR A 147 27.34 15.92 12.38
CA THR A 147 26.54 15.55 11.21
C THR A 147 26.31 14.05 11.14
N THR A 148 27.33 13.24 11.35
CA THR A 148 27.22 11.77 11.28
C THR A 148 26.28 11.23 12.36
N THR A 149 26.39 11.77 13.58
CA THR A 149 25.50 11.40 14.70
C THR A 149 24.05 11.80 14.41
N ALA A 150 23.83 13.02 13.92
CA ALA A 150 22.50 13.52 13.57
C ALA A 150 21.86 12.69 12.45
N VAL A 151 22.59 12.41 11.37
CA VAL A 151 22.10 11.59 10.25
C VAL A 151 21.72 10.18 10.71
N ARG A 152 22.54 9.55 11.56
CA ARG A 152 22.22 8.22 12.11
C ARG A 152 20.98 8.23 12.99
N ALA A 153 20.87 9.21 13.90
CA ALA A 153 19.72 9.31 14.79
C ALA A 153 18.42 9.54 13.99
N VAL A 154 18.45 10.47 13.03
CA VAL A 154 17.32 10.72 12.12
C VAL A 154 17.01 9.48 11.29
N GLY A 155 18.02 8.80 10.74
CA GLY A 155 17.83 7.59 9.94
C GLY A 155 17.09 6.48 10.69
N TRP A 156 17.48 6.21 11.94
CA TRP A 156 16.81 5.22 12.79
C TRP A 156 15.39 5.63 13.17
N TRP A 157 15.18 6.91 13.48
CA TRP A 157 13.85 7.44 13.77
C TRP A 157 12.90 7.29 12.58
N PHE A 158 13.37 7.66 11.38
CA PHE A 158 12.64 7.49 10.14
C PHE A 158 12.30 6.02 9.90
N PHE A 159 13.30 5.15 9.94
CA PHE A 159 13.11 3.72 9.72
C PHE A 159 12.08 3.11 10.68
N GLY A 160 12.21 3.39 11.99
CA GLY A 160 11.30 2.89 13.01
C GLY A 160 9.86 3.39 12.81
N THR A 161 9.70 4.69 12.56
CA THR A 161 8.39 5.31 12.35
C THR A 161 7.70 4.74 11.11
N TYR A 162 8.41 4.64 9.98
CA TYR A 162 7.83 4.14 8.73
C TYR A 162 7.49 2.65 8.77
N THR A 163 8.27 1.86 9.50
CA THR A 163 7.95 0.44 9.72
C THR A 163 6.69 0.29 10.58
N CYS A 164 6.55 1.12 11.62
CA CYS A 164 5.34 1.16 12.45
C CYS A 164 4.12 1.62 11.64
N LEU A 165 4.28 2.64 10.79
CA LEU A 165 3.25 3.13 9.89
C LEU A 165 2.78 2.05 8.90
N LEU A 166 3.73 1.27 8.36
CA LEU A 166 3.42 0.15 7.46
C LEU A 166 2.60 -0.92 8.18
N ALA A 167 3.05 -1.32 9.37
CA ALA A 167 2.34 -2.30 10.19
C ALA A 167 0.93 -1.81 10.53
N ALA A 168 0.78 -0.53 10.91
CA ALA A 168 -0.51 0.07 11.21
C ALA A 168 -1.44 0.09 9.98
N ALA A 169 -0.96 0.49 8.81
CA ALA A 169 -1.74 0.51 7.57
C ALA A 169 -2.20 -0.90 7.15
N ILE A 170 -1.31 -1.89 7.26
CA ILE A 170 -1.64 -3.29 6.97
C ILE A 170 -2.67 -3.83 7.97
N LEU A 171 -2.46 -3.64 9.27
CA LEU A 171 -3.40 -4.08 10.30
C LEU A 171 -4.78 -3.44 10.13
N GLY A 172 -4.80 -2.15 9.77
CA GLY A 172 -6.03 -1.45 9.44
C GLY A 172 -6.72 -2.07 8.23
N ALA A 173 -5.99 -2.30 7.15
CA ALA A 173 -6.56 -2.93 5.96
C ALA A 173 -7.07 -4.36 6.23
N LEU A 174 -6.36 -5.14 7.04
CA LEU A 174 -6.81 -6.45 7.48
C LEU A 174 -8.13 -6.38 8.28
N ALA A 175 -8.24 -5.43 9.20
CA ALA A 175 -9.47 -5.19 9.97
C ALA A 175 -10.63 -4.67 9.08
N GLY A 176 -10.32 -4.12 7.91
CA GLY A 176 -11.28 -3.69 6.91
C GLY A 176 -11.60 -4.72 5.82
N ALA A 177 -10.91 -5.87 5.79
CA ALA A 177 -11.08 -6.86 4.74
C ALA A 177 -12.48 -7.49 4.79
N ALA A 178 -13.03 -7.80 3.61
CA ALA A 178 -14.26 -8.57 3.53
C ALA A 178 -14.01 -10.00 4.05
N PRO A 179 -14.97 -10.60 4.77
CA PRO A 179 -14.88 -12.01 5.12
C PRO A 179 -14.73 -12.84 3.83
N PRO A 180 -14.03 -13.99 3.87
CA PRO A 180 -14.10 -14.93 2.76
C PRO A 180 -15.58 -15.21 2.54
N GLU A 181 -16.07 -15.00 1.32
CA GLU A 181 -17.38 -15.51 0.94
C GLU A 181 -17.27 -17.01 1.18
N ALA A 182 -17.82 -17.47 2.31
CA ALA A 182 -18.03 -18.88 2.55
C ALA A 182 -18.78 -19.30 1.31
N GLU A 183 -18.15 -20.13 0.47
CA GLU A 183 -18.77 -20.71 -0.72
C GLU A 183 -20.18 -21.01 -0.28
N THR A 184 -21.13 -20.19 -0.76
CA THR A 184 -22.53 -20.37 -0.46
C THR A 184 -22.80 -21.69 -1.14
N GLU A 185 -22.66 -22.71 -0.31
CA GLU A 185 -22.70 -24.12 -0.59
C GLU A 185 -23.92 -24.25 -1.47
N GLN A 186 -23.67 -24.48 -2.76
CA GLN A 186 -24.72 -24.59 -3.75
C GLN A 186 -25.61 -25.77 -3.33
N ARG A 187 -26.65 -25.43 -2.57
CA ARG A 187 -27.84 -26.21 -2.29
C ARG A 187 -28.97 -25.64 -3.13
#